data_AF-A0A1R1PJK5-F1
#
_entry.id   AF-A0A1R1PJK5-F1
#
_cell.length_a   1.000
_cell.length_b   1.000
_cell.length_c   1.000
_cell.angle_alpha   90.00
_cell.angle_beta   90.00
_cell.angle_gamma   90.00
#
_symmetry.space_group_name_H-M   'P 1'
#
loop_
_entity.id
_entity.type
_entity.pdbx_description
1 polymer ?
#
loop_
_entity_poly.entity_id
_entity_poly.type
_entity_poly.pdbx_seq_one_letter_code
_entity_poly.pdbx_strand_id
1 'polypeptide(L)'
;MKADINSIKGDDNSFKISVNSVQFNEAEWVYTSRVIKPNNSTQNLALDFEFDGEDENKNKFVQATLKNTLRIALIKNQQAIQKLIDENQNLRVNIGTDNDFYTQRSKLEELGLEITTESLKKLPKMGHTNTTLEKVNKTGLGSSAAMVTSLVGAVLAYFGVIGVKNRELSEEDKQLVHNISQLSHCSAQGKIGSGFDVSAAVYGTHIYRRFSPSVIEQAMELSAEQAEKLLEVVDPKNKKFNSVVQKINLPPGTMLRLADIQAGSNTPSMVSKVLKWRKDHEKEAQQLWNSIDEYNQSVVEVWHELNKLCLQDRDGYYSALSKCSLLAARCWNKDICANGSATDDSVEMNTVVALGKLYATSLAIRRLMREMGERCGVPIEPQSQTQLLDRCLDSPGVCMAGVPGG
;
A
#
# COMPACT_ATOMS: atom_id res chain seq x y z
N MET A 1 45.66 9.83 7.15
CA MET A 1 45.39 10.97 8.04
C MET A 1 44.50 10.44 9.15
N LYS A 2 45.04 10.36 10.38
CA LYS A 2 44.30 9.89 11.55
C LYS A 2 43.34 11.00 11.98
N ALA A 3 42.04 10.71 12.02
CA ALA A 3 41.07 11.53 12.72
C ALA A 3 40.87 10.92 14.10
N ASP A 4 41.19 11.71 15.12
CA ASP A 4 41.08 11.34 16.53
C ASP A 4 39.63 10.99 16.90
N ILE A 5 39.42 9.73 17.28
CA ILE A 5 38.24 9.30 18.03
C ILE A 5 38.49 9.70 19.47
N ASN A 6 38.28 10.98 19.78
CA ASN A 6 38.16 11.41 21.16
C ASN A 6 36.82 10.91 21.68
N SER A 7 36.89 9.94 22.59
CA SER A 7 35.77 9.47 23.38
C SER A 7 35.17 10.65 24.14
N ILE A 8 33.99 11.09 23.71
CA ILE A 8 33.11 11.88 24.58
C ILE A 8 32.48 10.87 25.52
N LYS A 9 33.05 10.70 26.70
CA LYS A 9 32.31 10.13 27.85
C LYS A 9 31.31 11.21 28.29
N GLY A 10 30.15 11.23 27.63
CA GLY A 10 28.91 11.75 28.21
C GLY A 10 28.11 10.58 28.76
N ASP A 11 27.26 10.84 29.75
CA ASP A 11 26.21 9.94 30.23
C ASP A 11 25.18 9.64 29.10
N ASP A 12 25.62 8.97 28.03
CA ASP A 12 24.92 8.91 26.75
C ASP A 12 23.80 7.88 26.80
N ASN A 13 22.63 8.32 27.28
CA ASN A 13 21.37 7.59 27.20
C ASN A 13 20.87 7.53 25.74
N SER A 14 21.72 7.08 24.82
CA SER A 14 21.52 7.17 23.38
C SER A 14 22.10 5.97 22.62
N PHE A 15 21.63 5.78 21.40
CA PHE A 15 22.15 4.77 20.48
C PHE A 15 22.00 5.24 19.04
N LYS A 16 22.86 4.70 18.15
CA LYS A 16 22.81 4.99 16.72
C LYS A 16 22.01 3.95 15.95
N ILE A 17 21.43 4.40 14.85
CA ILE A 17 20.72 3.57 13.89
C ILE A 17 21.26 3.84 12.50
N SER A 18 21.91 2.84 11.92
CA SER A 18 22.37 2.88 10.53
C SER A 18 21.37 2.15 9.64
N VAL A 19 20.78 2.87 8.67
CA VAL A 19 19.85 2.34 7.69
C VAL A 19 20.53 2.31 6.34
N ASN A 20 20.58 1.15 5.69
CA ASN A 20 21.10 0.99 4.34
C ASN A 20 20.00 0.40 3.45
N SER A 21 19.74 1.02 2.28
CA SER A 21 18.95 0.38 1.24
C SER A 21 19.85 -0.21 0.17
N VAL A 22 19.84 -1.54 0.07
CA VAL A 22 20.81 -2.32 -0.71
C VAL A 22 20.67 -2.18 -2.23
N GLN A 23 19.60 -1.53 -2.70
CA GLN A 23 19.24 -1.46 -4.13
C GLN A 23 19.57 -0.13 -4.81
N PHE A 24 20.02 0.86 -4.04
CA PHE A 24 20.21 2.23 -4.53
C PHE A 24 21.61 2.74 -4.21
N ASN A 25 22.13 3.55 -5.12
CA ASN A 25 23.30 4.36 -4.84
C ASN A 25 22.96 5.39 -3.75
N GLU A 26 23.93 5.67 -2.87
CA GLU A 26 23.87 6.74 -1.87
C GLU A 26 22.66 6.63 -0.92
N ALA A 27 22.19 5.40 -0.67
CA ALA A 27 21.02 5.14 0.18
C ALA A 27 21.41 4.63 1.57
N GLU A 28 22.25 5.41 2.25
CA GLU A 28 22.68 5.18 3.63
C GLU A 28 22.31 6.37 4.50
N TRP A 29 21.67 6.11 5.63
CA TRP A 29 21.22 7.13 6.57
C TRP A 29 21.58 6.71 7.99
N VAL A 30 22.14 7.63 8.76
CA VAL A 30 22.47 7.42 10.17
C VAL A 30 21.61 8.33 11.02
N TYR A 31 21.06 7.80 12.09
CA TYR A 31 20.22 8.54 13.03
C TYR A 31 20.73 8.31 14.45
N THR A 32 20.56 9.32 15.31
CA THR A 32 20.81 9.22 16.74
C THR A 32 19.49 9.29 17.50
N SER A 33 19.27 8.32 18.38
CA SER A 33 18.10 8.25 19.26
C SER A 33 18.56 8.50 20.70
N ARG A 34 17.97 9.48 21.39
CA ARG A 34 18.31 9.82 22.78
C ARG A 34 17.09 9.69 23.68
N VAL A 35 17.23 8.95 24.77
CA VAL A 35 16.21 8.86 25.81
C VAL A 35 16.43 10.01 26.80
N ILE A 36 15.43 10.88 26.92
CA ILE A 36 15.48 12.08 27.74
C ILE A 36 14.47 12.01 28.89
N LYS A 37 14.79 12.71 29.99
CA LYS A 37 13.87 12.94 31.12
C LYS A 37 13.32 14.37 31.00
N PRO A 38 12.01 14.56 30.73
CA PRO A 38 11.41 15.89 30.70
C PRO A 38 11.51 16.57 32.07
N ASN A 39 11.82 17.87 32.08
CA ASN A 39 12.11 18.66 33.29
C ASN A 39 10.94 18.75 34.32
N ASN A 40 9.74 18.26 34.00
CA ASN A 40 8.52 18.42 34.81
C ASN A 40 7.71 17.12 35.05
N SER A 41 8.23 15.93 34.74
CA SER A 41 7.49 14.67 34.93
C SER A 41 8.24 13.69 35.82
N THR A 42 7.59 13.22 36.88
CA THR A 42 8.14 12.20 37.79
C THR A 42 8.15 10.78 37.22
N GLN A 43 7.61 10.53 36.01
CA GLN A 43 7.52 9.15 35.48
C GLN A 43 7.79 8.93 33.98
N ASN A 44 7.77 9.92 33.09
CA ASN A 44 7.72 9.61 31.65
C ASN A 44 9.04 9.92 30.94
N LEU A 45 9.72 8.87 30.48
CA LEU A 45 10.84 8.99 29.53
C LEU A 45 10.30 9.40 28.16
N ALA A 46 11.05 10.25 27.46
CA ALA A 46 10.79 10.63 26.09
C ALA A 46 11.96 10.21 25.19
N LEU A 47 11.70 10.10 23.88
CA LEU A 47 12.71 9.73 22.88
C LEU A 47 12.84 10.84 21.85
N ASP A 48 13.97 11.53 21.92
CA ASP A 48 14.42 12.45 20.90
C ASP A 48 15.14 11.69 19.77
N PHE A 49 14.99 12.19 18.54
CA PHE A 49 15.41 11.49 17.33
C PHE A 49 15.90 12.47 16.27
N GLU A 50 17.17 12.35 15.92
CA GLU A 50 17.83 13.25 14.96
C GLU A 50 18.50 12.48 13.83
N PHE A 51 18.64 13.14 12.68
CA PHE A 51 19.39 12.63 11.54
C PHE A 51 20.83 13.12 11.63
N ASP A 52 21.79 12.21 11.54
CA ASP A 52 23.23 12.50 11.56
C ASP A 52 23.68 12.89 10.13
N GLY A 53 23.23 14.05 9.64
CA GLY A 53 23.59 14.52 8.30
C GLY A 53 22.90 15.81 7.88
N GLU A 54 23.10 16.23 6.63
CA GLU A 54 22.46 17.40 6.05
C GLU A 54 20.99 17.13 5.72
N ASP A 55 20.12 18.08 6.05
CA ASP A 55 18.66 17.91 5.96
C ASP A 55 18.15 17.55 4.56
N GLU A 56 18.88 17.90 3.49
CA GLU A 56 18.55 17.56 2.11
C GLU A 56 18.75 16.07 1.78
N ASN A 57 19.66 15.39 2.50
CA ASN A 57 20.01 14.00 2.28
C ASN A 57 19.15 13.03 3.10
N LYS A 58 18.22 13.55 3.93
CA LYS A 58 17.39 12.72 4.81
C LYS A 58 16.31 11.98 4.04
N ASN A 59 16.14 10.70 4.34
CA ASN A 59 14.95 9.98 3.92
C ASN A 59 13.79 10.24 4.88
N LYS A 60 12.87 11.13 4.49
CA LYS A 60 11.72 11.53 5.30
C LYS A 60 10.81 10.38 5.73
N PHE A 61 10.67 9.33 4.91
CA PHE A 61 9.84 8.18 5.27
C PHE A 61 10.52 7.31 6.32
N VAL A 62 11.81 7.00 6.15
CA VAL A 62 12.60 6.26 7.14
C VAL A 62 12.63 7.01 8.47
N GLN A 63 12.90 8.32 8.43
CA GLN A 63 12.95 9.16 9.62
C GLN A 63 11.62 9.18 10.38
N ALA A 64 10.50 9.47 9.70
CA ALA A 64 9.20 9.51 10.33
C ALA A 64 8.82 8.16 10.96
N THR A 65 9.10 7.06 10.23
CA THR A 65 8.84 5.70 10.72
C THR A 65 9.66 5.36 11.95
N LEU A 66 10.99 5.53 11.90
CA LEU A 66 11.84 5.24 13.05
C LEU A 66 11.46 6.11 14.25
N LYS A 67 11.32 7.43 14.05
CA LYS A 67 10.92 8.38 15.11
C LYS A 67 9.66 7.94 15.83
N ASN A 68 8.57 7.71 15.08
CA ASN A 68 7.28 7.39 15.68
C ASN A 68 7.29 5.98 16.30
N THR A 69 7.90 5.00 15.64
CA THR A 69 7.91 3.62 16.12
C THR A 69 8.75 3.46 17.39
N LEU A 70 9.92 4.11 17.47
CA LEU A 70 10.79 4.08 18.64
C LEU A 70 10.16 4.76 19.86
N ARG A 71 9.44 5.88 19.65
CA ARG A 71 8.65 6.52 20.72
C ARG A 71 7.61 5.58 21.30
N ILE A 72 6.89 4.84 20.45
CA ILE A 72 5.93 3.83 20.91
C ILE A 72 6.64 2.65 21.58
N ALA A 73 7.75 2.18 21.04
CA ALA A 73 8.53 1.10 21.63
C ALA A 73 9.08 1.45 23.01
N LEU A 74 9.51 2.69 23.23
CA LEU A 74 9.95 3.18 24.54
C LEU A 74 8.85 3.04 25.59
N ILE A 75 7.62 3.43 25.25
CA ILE A 75 6.49 3.37 26.18
C ILE A 75 6.05 1.93 26.43
N LYS A 76 5.96 1.12 25.37
CA LYS A 76 5.45 -0.26 25.46
C LYS A 76 6.48 -1.24 26.04
N ASN A 77 7.78 -1.00 25.83
CA ASN A 77 8.85 -1.86 26.33
C ASN A 77 10.14 -1.07 26.59
N GLN A 78 10.10 -0.20 27.61
CA GLN A 78 11.23 0.61 28.04
C GLN A 78 12.49 -0.21 28.32
N GLN A 79 12.34 -1.39 28.92
CA GLN A 79 13.47 -2.23 29.31
C GLN A 79 14.29 -2.70 28.10
N ALA A 80 13.63 -2.99 26.96
CA ALA A 80 14.32 -3.42 25.76
C ALA A 80 15.19 -2.31 25.15
N ILE A 81 14.71 -1.06 25.17
CA ILE A 81 15.50 0.10 24.73
C ILE A 81 16.64 0.38 25.72
N GLN A 82 16.35 0.35 27.02
CA GLN A 82 17.37 0.60 28.05
C GLN A 82 18.50 -0.43 27.96
N LYS A 83 18.17 -1.71 27.76
CA LYS A 83 19.15 -2.77 27.55
C LYS A 83 20.10 -2.47 26.38
N LEU A 84 19.55 -2.00 25.25
CA LEU A 84 20.35 -1.66 24.08
C LEU A 84 21.35 -0.54 24.37
N ILE A 85 20.94 0.46 25.15
CA ILE A 85 21.78 1.58 25.60
C ILE A 85 22.84 1.08 26.59
N ASP A 86 22.43 0.34 27.63
CA ASP A 86 23.31 -0.17 28.69
C ASP A 86 24.40 -1.10 28.12
N GLU A 87 24.08 -1.85 27.07
CA GLU A 87 25.01 -2.74 26.35
C GLU A 87 25.82 -2.01 25.27
N ASN A 88 25.66 -0.68 25.12
CA ASN A 88 26.31 0.16 24.12
C ASN A 88 26.17 -0.40 22.69
N GLN A 89 24.98 -0.90 22.37
CA GLN A 89 24.65 -1.48 21.08
C GLN A 89 24.06 -0.43 20.14
N ASN A 90 24.36 -0.58 18.85
CA ASN A 90 23.75 0.20 17.78
C ASN A 90 22.87 -0.69 16.91
N LEU A 91 21.86 -0.09 16.28
CA LEU A 91 20.98 -0.78 15.35
C LEU A 91 21.47 -0.64 13.92
N ARG A 92 21.44 -1.75 13.19
CA ARG A 92 21.62 -1.76 11.74
C ARG A 92 20.35 -2.29 11.07
N VAL A 93 19.80 -1.49 10.16
CA VAL A 93 18.60 -1.81 9.38
C VAL A 93 19.01 -1.90 7.92
N ASN A 94 18.73 -3.04 7.28
CA ASN A 94 18.89 -3.19 5.83
C ASN A 94 17.52 -3.24 5.18
N ILE A 95 17.27 -2.38 4.20
CA ILE A 95 16.01 -2.28 3.47
C ILE A 95 16.20 -2.83 2.06
N GLY A 96 15.50 -3.92 1.77
CA GLY A 96 15.34 -4.48 0.43
C GLY A 96 13.87 -4.49 0.04
N THR A 97 13.60 -4.31 -1.24
CA THR A 97 12.26 -4.22 -1.83
C THR A 97 12.19 -5.09 -3.09
N ASP A 98 11.03 -5.67 -3.34
CA ASP A 98 10.82 -6.49 -4.52
C ASP A 98 11.05 -5.68 -5.80
N ASN A 99 11.56 -6.35 -6.84
CA ASN A 99 11.84 -5.73 -8.14
C ASN A 99 10.57 -5.14 -8.76
N ASP A 100 9.39 -5.69 -8.45
CA ASP A 100 8.10 -5.23 -8.97
C ASP A 100 7.74 -3.80 -8.56
N PHE A 101 8.38 -3.22 -7.54
CA PHE A 101 8.18 -1.83 -7.16
C PHE A 101 8.84 -0.82 -8.13
N TYR A 102 9.74 -1.29 -9.00
CA TYR A 102 10.50 -0.45 -9.93
C TYR A 102 10.45 -1.01 -11.34
N THR A 103 10.48 -0.11 -12.33
CA THR A 103 10.54 -0.55 -13.72
C THR A 103 11.85 -1.31 -13.96
N GLN A 104 11.75 -2.47 -14.61
CA GLN A 104 12.90 -3.31 -14.93
C GLN A 104 13.35 -3.18 -16.39
N ARG A 105 12.73 -2.25 -17.15
CA ARG A 105 12.92 -2.13 -18.59
C ARG A 105 14.38 -1.88 -18.99
N SER A 106 15.03 -0.91 -18.35
CA SER A 106 16.44 -0.58 -18.61
C SER A 106 17.36 -1.76 -18.32
N LYS A 107 17.06 -2.55 -17.29
CA LYS A 107 17.85 -3.74 -16.94
C LYS A 107 17.68 -4.86 -17.95
N LEU A 108 16.47 -5.07 -18.45
CA LEU A 108 16.22 -6.04 -19.52
C LEU A 108 16.94 -5.62 -20.82
N GLU A 109 16.89 -4.33 -21.17
CA GLU A 109 17.59 -3.77 -22.33
C GLU A 109 19.11 -3.94 -22.22
N GLU A 110 19.70 -3.64 -21.04
CA GLU A 110 21.13 -3.85 -20.74
C GLU A 110 21.55 -5.32 -20.94
N LEU A 111 20.68 -6.26 -20.59
CA LEU A 111 20.92 -7.70 -20.69
C LEU A 111 20.53 -8.28 -22.05
N GLY A 112 20.03 -7.48 -22.99
CA GLY A 112 19.53 -7.95 -24.29
C GLY A 112 18.36 -8.92 -24.18
N LEU A 113 17.54 -8.81 -23.12
CA LEU A 113 16.39 -9.67 -22.87
C LEU A 113 15.10 -9.04 -23.39
N GLU A 114 14.23 -9.86 -23.98
CA GLU A 114 12.89 -9.41 -24.38
C GLU A 114 12.02 -9.01 -23.19
N ILE A 115 11.07 -8.09 -23.39
CA ILE A 115 10.15 -7.62 -22.34
C ILE A 115 9.05 -8.67 -22.10
N THR A 116 9.38 -9.73 -21.39
CA THR A 116 8.47 -10.83 -21.05
C THR A 116 8.54 -11.19 -19.57
N THR A 117 7.50 -11.83 -19.04
CA THR A 117 7.49 -12.35 -17.68
C THR A 117 8.62 -13.37 -17.45
N GLU A 118 8.97 -14.17 -18.45
CA GLU A 118 10.08 -15.12 -18.35
C GLU A 118 11.44 -14.44 -18.27
N SER A 119 11.64 -13.33 -18.99
CA SER A 119 12.85 -12.52 -18.86
C SER A 119 12.95 -11.85 -17.48
N LEU A 120 11.85 -11.33 -16.95
CA LEU A 120 11.81 -10.72 -15.61
C LEU A 120 12.23 -11.72 -14.52
N LYS A 121 11.81 -12.99 -14.62
CA LYS A 121 12.20 -14.06 -13.69
C LYS A 121 13.69 -14.36 -13.66
N LYS A 122 14.45 -13.97 -14.69
CA LYS A 122 15.92 -14.16 -14.76
C LYS A 122 16.67 -13.09 -13.97
N LEU A 123 16.02 -11.98 -13.59
CA LEU A 123 16.66 -10.92 -12.83
C LEU A 123 16.92 -11.36 -11.38
N PRO A 124 18.05 -10.94 -10.77
CA PRO A 124 18.29 -11.21 -9.36
C PRO A 124 17.22 -10.53 -8.51
N LYS A 125 16.70 -11.24 -7.51
CA LYS A 125 15.75 -10.68 -6.53
C LYS A 125 16.40 -9.54 -5.77
N MET A 126 15.66 -8.47 -5.52
CA MET A 126 16.16 -7.27 -4.85
C MET A 126 17.43 -6.74 -5.53
N GLY A 127 17.43 -6.76 -6.87
CA GLY A 127 18.57 -6.35 -7.68
C GLY A 127 18.89 -4.87 -7.51
N HIS A 128 20.18 -4.53 -7.63
CA HIS A 128 20.63 -3.15 -7.61
C HIS A 128 20.11 -2.39 -8.84
N THR A 129 19.56 -1.19 -8.62
CA THR A 129 18.91 -0.39 -9.67
C THR A 129 19.89 0.46 -10.49
N ASN A 130 21.17 0.53 -10.05
CA ASN A 130 22.23 1.36 -10.63
C ASN A 130 21.89 2.86 -10.69
N THR A 131 20.94 3.31 -9.86
CA THR A 131 20.50 4.70 -9.76
C THR A 131 20.17 5.07 -8.31
N THR A 132 19.82 6.34 -8.07
CA THR A 132 19.40 6.82 -6.75
C THR A 132 17.90 6.62 -6.54
N LEU A 133 17.45 6.64 -5.27
CA LEU A 133 16.04 6.48 -4.91
C LEU A 133 15.13 7.57 -5.52
N GLU A 134 15.68 8.76 -5.80
CA GLU A 134 14.95 9.86 -6.44
C GLU A 134 14.75 9.66 -7.94
N LYS A 135 15.74 9.04 -8.59
CA LYS A 135 15.77 8.85 -10.05
C LYS A 135 15.15 7.53 -10.51
N VAL A 136 14.95 6.58 -9.60
CA VAL A 136 14.34 5.29 -9.95
C VAL A 136 12.89 5.47 -10.39
N ASN A 137 12.54 4.86 -11.51
CA ASN A 137 11.16 4.83 -11.99
C ASN A 137 10.35 3.81 -11.18
N LYS A 138 9.37 4.31 -10.43
CA LYS A 138 8.46 3.50 -9.61
C LYS A 138 7.27 3.03 -10.43
N THR A 139 6.80 1.81 -10.17
CA THR A 139 5.63 1.22 -10.85
C THR A 139 4.29 1.69 -10.29
N GLY A 140 4.30 2.42 -9.17
CA GLY A 140 3.08 2.90 -8.50
C GLY A 140 2.45 1.90 -7.55
N LEU A 141 3.08 0.75 -7.28
CA LEU A 141 2.55 -0.29 -6.38
C LEU A 141 2.64 0.03 -4.87
N GLY A 142 2.94 1.27 -4.50
CA GLY A 142 3.00 1.67 -3.08
C GLY A 142 4.29 1.26 -2.36
N SER A 143 5.45 1.36 -3.02
CA SER A 143 6.75 0.99 -2.43
C SER A 143 7.06 1.68 -1.10
N SER A 144 6.67 2.95 -0.94
CA SER A 144 6.86 3.69 0.31
C SER A 144 6.00 3.15 1.44
N ALA A 145 4.74 2.76 1.16
CA ALA A 145 3.87 2.16 2.15
C ALA A 145 4.39 0.79 2.59
N ALA A 146 4.81 -0.06 1.65
CA ALA A 146 5.40 -1.36 1.96
C ALA A 146 6.68 -1.23 2.79
N MET A 147 7.54 -0.25 2.49
CA MET A 147 8.73 0.03 3.30
C MET A 147 8.36 0.52 4.70
N VAL A 148 7.44 1.47 4.81
CA VAL A 148 6.99 2.00 6.10
C VAL A 148 6.41 0.88 6.97
N THR A 149 5.49 0.06 6.44
CA THR A 149 4.83 -1.00 7.22
C THR A 149 5.80 -2.11 7.64
N SER A 150 6.69 -2.53 6.73
CA SER A 150 7.70 -3.54 7.05
C SER A 150 8.70 -3.04 8.10
N LEU A 151 9.11 -1.77 8.04
CA LEU A 151 10.00 -1.17 9.02
C LEU A 151 9.32 -1.02 10.39
N VAL A 152 8.05 -0.57 10.44
CA VAL A 152 7.26 -0.53 11.69
C VAL A 152 7.20 -1.92 12.31
N GLY A 153 6.77 -2.92 11.53
CA GLY A 153 6.65 -4.29 12.00
C GLY A 153 7.98 -4.87 12.51
N ALA A 154 9.08 -4.65 11.77
CA ALA A 154 10.41 -5.13 12.15
C ALA A 154 10.91 -4.49 13.45
N VAL A 155 10.77 -3.17 13.61
CA VAL A 155 11.22 -2.46 14.82
C VAL A 155 10.39 -2.85 16.04
N LEU A 156 9.06 -2.91 15.91
CA LEU A 156 8.20 -3.34 17.02
C LEU A 156 8.48 -4.80 17.43
N ALA A 157 8.71 -5.68 16.47
CA ALA A 157 9.06 -7.07 16.75
C ALA A 157 10.45 -7.18 17.42
N TYR A 158 11.44 -6.41 16.96
CA TYR A 158 12.78 -6.38 17.55
C TYR A 158 12.75 -5.97 19.03
N PHE A 159 11.97 -4.94 19.37
CA PHE A 159 11.81 -4.49 20.75
C PHE A 159 10.75 -5.28 21.55
N GLY A 160 10.23 -6.39 21.00
CA GLY A 160 9.27 -7.25 21.70
C GLY A 160 7.93 -6.59 22.03
N VAL A 161 7.54 -5.57 21.27
CA VAL A 161 6.24 -4.87 21.43
C VAL A 161 5.10 -5.67 20.79
N ILE A 162 5.39 -6.37 19.69
CA ILE A 162 4.44 -7.25 18.99
C ILE A 162 4.99 -8.67 18.89
N GLY A 163 4.09 -9.65 18.77
CA GLY A 163 4.46 -11.05 18.60
C GLY A 163 4.35 -11.52 17.15
N VAL A 164 5.41 -12.16 16.63
CA VAL A 164 5.37 -12.84 15.31
C VAL A 164 5.33 -14.34 15.53
N LYS A 165 4.26 -15.00 15.08
CA LYS A 165 4.11 -16.47 15.14
C LYS A 165 3.83 -16.99 13.74
N ASN A 166 4.60 -17.98 13.26
CA ASN A 166 4.45 -18.55 11.91
C ASN A 166 4.44 -17.49 10.79
N ARG A 167 5.22 -16.41 10.94
CA ARG A 167 5.27 -15.26 10.01
C ARG A 167 3.95 -14.46 9.94
N GLU A 168 3.09 -14.61 10.94
CA GLU A 168 1.84 -13.87 11.08
C GLU A 168 1.83 -13.06 12.38
N LEU A 169 1.08 -11.95 12.34
CA LEU A 169 0.79 -11.08 13.47
C LEU A 169 -0.63 -11.38 13.98
N SER A 170 -0.87 -11.16 15.28
CA SER A 170 -2.23 -11.13 15.81
C SER A 170 -3.02 -9.95 15.21
N GLU A 171 -4.36 -9.99 15.25
CA GLU A 171 -5.16 -8.87 14.72
C GLU A 171 -4.93 -7.56 15.48
N GLU A 172 -4.68 -7.63 16.79
CA GLU A 172 -4.31 -6.46 17.60
C GLU A 172 -2.94 -5.90 17.17
N ASP A 173 -1.94 -6.76 16.96
CA ASP A 173 -0.63 -6.36 16.47
C ASP A 173 -0.68 -5.79 15.05
N LYS A 174 -1.48 -6.39 14.15
CA LYS A 174 -1.71 -5.84 12.80
C LYS A 174 -2.32 -4.45 12.86
N GLN A 175 -3.32 -4.24 13.74
CA GLN A 175 -3.94 -2.93 13.91
C GLN A 175 -2.95 -1.90 14.46
N LEU A 176 -2.09 -2.28 15.41
CA LEU A 176 -1.04 -1.40 15.92
C LEU A 176 -0.03 -1.02 14.83
N VAL A 177 0.46 -2.02 14.07
CA VAL A 177 1.37 -1.80 12.93
C VAL A 177 0.70 -0.89 11.89
N HIS A 178 -0.56 -1.14 11.55
CA HIS A 178 -1.34 -0.31 10.64
C HIS A 178 -1.42 1.14 11.12
N ASN A 179 -1.84 1.37 12.37
CA ASN A 179 -2.04 2.72 12.89
C ASN A 179 -0.74 3.53 12.95
N ILE A 180 0.37 2.92 13.41
CA ILE A 180 1.69 3.57 13.43
C ILE A 180 2.18 3.83 12.01
N SER A 181 1.93 2.92 11.08
CA SER A 181 2.32 3.08 9.68
C SER A 181 1.55 4.22 9.00
N GLN A 182 0.25 4.34 9.26
CA GLN A 182 -0.58 5.44 8.75
C GLN A 182 -0.08 6.78 9.26
N LEU A 183 0.16 6.89 10.57
CA LEU A 183 0.74 8.07 11.18
C LEU A 183 2.10 8.43 10.57
N SER A 184 3.00 7.45 10.44
CA SER A 184 4.37 7.65 9.95
C SER A 184 4.40 8.06 8.48
N HIS A 185 3.59 7.40 7.66
CA HIS A 185 3.46 7.71 6.24
C HIS A 185 2.85 9.10 6.03
N CYS A 186 1.77 9.46 6.76
CA CYS A 186 1.17 10.79 6.70
C CYS A 186 2.15 11.87 7.20
N SER A 187 2.90 11.61 8.29
CA SER A 187 3.95 12.51 8.80
C SER A 187 5.02 12.79 7.75
N ALA A 188 5.49 11.75 7.05
CA ALA A 188 6.48 11.89 5.98
C ALA A 188 5.94 12.59 4.72
N GLN A 189 4.65 12.43 4.43
CA GLN A 189 4.00 13.09 3.30
C GLN A 189 3.63 14.55 3.58
N GLY A 190 3.46 14.93 4.86
CA GLY A 190 2.94 16.24 5.27
C GLY A 190 1.45 16.41 4.97
N LYS A 191 0.73 15.31 4.70
CA LYS A 191 -0.72 15.31 4.41
C LYS A 191 -1.33 13.96 4.75
N ILE A 192 -2.64 13.95 4.92
CA ILE A 192 -3.41 12.72 5.15
C ILE A 192 -3.86 12.17 3.80
N GLY A 193 -3.20 11.10 3.34
CA GLY A 193 -3.52 10.41 2.09
C GLY A 193 -4.76 9.51 2.18
N SER A 194 -4.99 8.68 1.16
CA SER A 194 -6.07 7.68 1.17
C SER A 194 -5.84 6.62 2.25
N GLY A 195 -4.58 6.32 2.61
CA GLY A 195 -4.21 5.29 3.57
C GLY A 195 -4.40 3.86 3.05
N PHE A 196 -4.88 3.69 1.82
CA PHE A 196 -5.14 2.37 1.24
C PHE A 196 -3.85 1.58 0.98
N ASP A 197 -2.80 2.25 0.51
CA ASP A 197 -1.48 1.65 0.26
C ASP A 197 -0.88 1.03 1.53
N VAL A 198 -0.93 1.79 2.64
CA VAL A 198 -0.51 1.30 3.97
C VAL A 198 -1.41 0.17 4.44
N SER A 199 -2.73 0.27 4.26
CA SER A 199 -3.65 -0.79 4.67
C SER A 199 -3.42 -2.09 3.88
N ALA A 200 -3.23 -1.99 2.57
CA ALA A 200 -2.95 -3.13 1.69
C ALA A 200 -1.63 -3.82 2.07
N ALA A 201 -0.60 -3.05 2.42
CA ALA A 201 0.68 -3.60 2.86
C ALA A 201 0.60 -4.33 4.22
N VAL A 202 -0.42 -4.08 5.04
CA VAL A 202 -0.64 -4.78 6.32
C VAL A 202 -1.62 -5.96 6.18
N TYR A 203 -2.74 -5.74 5.51
CA TYR A 203 -3.87 -6.68 5.49
C TYR A 203 -3.98 -7.52 4.22
N GLY A 204 -3.21 -7.20 3.17
CA GLY A 204 -3.32 -7.86 1.87
C GLY A 204 -4.61 -7.48 1.14
N THR A 205 -5.26 -8.44 0.48
CA THR A 205 -6.49 -8.21 -0.28
C THR A 205 -7.68 -7.92 0.64
N HIS A 206 -8.25 -6.72 0.55
CA HIS A 206 -9.34 -6.26 1.41
C HIS A 206 -10.15 -5.14 0.76
N ILE A 207 -11.33 -4.88 1.32
CA ILE A 207 -12.12 -3.66 1.16
C ILE A 207 -11.68 -2.69 2.25
N TYR A 208 -11.45 -1.44 1.86
CA TYR A 208 -10.95 -0.40 2.75
C TYR A 208 -11.84 0.81 2.81
N ARG A 209 -12.06 1.34 4.01
CA ARG A 209 -12.52 2.71 4.22
C ARG A 209 -11.54 3.42 5.14
N ARG A 210 -11.07 4.59 4.69
CA ARG A 210 -10.15 5.41 5.47
C ARG A 210 -10.77 5.85 6.81
N PHE A 211 -9.91 5.94 7.81
CA PHE A 211 -10.22 6.57 9.10
C PHE A 211 -10.50 8.08 8.94
N SER A 212 -11.16 8.68 9.93
CA SER A 212 -11.40 10.12 10.02
C SER A 212 -10.07 10.88 10.12
N PRO A 213 -9.78 11.86 9.24
CA PRO A 213 -8.48 12.56 9.25
C PRO A 213 -8.10 13.16 10.60
N SER A 214 -9.09 13.66 11.35
CA SER A 214 -8.89 14.30 12.65
C SER A 214 -8.24 13.42 13.71
N VAL A 215 -8.24 12.09 13.55
CA VAL A 215 -7.59 11.17 14.51
C VAL A 215 -6.07 11.27 14.48
N ILE A 216 -5.46 11.56 13.33
CA ILE A 216 -3.99 11.63 13.18
C ILE A 216 -3.46 13.04 12.94
N GLU A 217 -4.30 14.00 12.56
CA GLU A 217 -3.88 15.36 12.19
C GLU A 217 -3.04 16.03 13.29
N GLN A 218 -3.52 16.00 14.54
CA GLN A 218 -2.77 16.53 15.69
C GLN A 218 -1.57 15.65 16.07
N ALA A 219 -1.64 14.35 15.78
CA ALA A 219 -0.62 13.38 16.16
C ALA A 219 0.68 13.55 15.35
N MET A 220 0.58 14.05 14.12
CA MET A 220 1.72 14.30 13.23
C MET A 220 2.69 15.37 13.79
N GLU A 221 2.17 16.29 14.60
CA GLU A 221 2.91 17.44 15.16
C GLU A 221 3.41 17.20 16.60
N LEU A 222 3.14 16.03 17.19
CA LEU A 222 3.50 15.76 18.59
C LEU A 222 5.02 15.68 18.81
N SER A 223 5.48 16.36 19.86
CA SER A 223 6.89 16.38 20.27
C SER A 223 7.31 15.06 20.95
N ALA A 224 8.59 14.93 21.29
CA ALA A 224 9.11 13.75 21.98
C ALA A 224 8.46 13.54 23.36
N GLU A 225 8.19 14.64 24.07
CA GLU A 225 7.59 14.66 25.41
C GLU A 225 6.11 14.24 25.40
N GLN A 226 5.48 14.17 24.23
CA GLN A 226 4.08 13.85 24.06
C GLN A 226 3.85 12.44 23.51
N ALA A 227 4.84 11.54 23.66
CA ALA A 227 4.77 10.18 23.14
C ALA A 227 3.59 9.36 23.69
N GLU A 228 3.12 9.61 24.92
CA GLU A 228 1.91 8.95 25.46
C GLU A 228 0.65 9.29 24.66
N LYS A 229 0.49 10.56 24.26
CA LYS A 229 -0.60 10.98 23.38
C LYS A 229 -0.49 10.33 22.00
N LEU A 230 0.74 10.12 21.52
CA LEU A 230 0.98 9.36 20.29
C LEU A 230 0.47 7.93 20.44
N LEU A 231 0.76 7.29 21.57
CA LEU A 231 0.28 5.95 21.87
C LEU A 231 -1.24 5.90 21.92
N GLU A 232 -1.91 6.84 22.60
CA GLU A 232 -3.38 6.92 22.64
C GLU A 232 -4.00 6.99 21.23
N VAL A 233 -3.35 7.68 20.30
CA VAL A 233 -3.83 7.79 18.91
C VAL A 233 -3.72 6.46 18.17
N VAL A 234 -2.57 5.77 18.29
CA VAL A 234 -2.29 4.55 17.51
C VAL A 234 -2.74 3.27 18.20
N ASP A 235 -3.14 3.32 19.48
CA ASP A 235 -3.59 2.15 20.24
C ASP A 235 -4.78 1.47 19.53
N PRO A 236 -4.76 0.14 19.31
CA PRO A 236 -5.88 -0.61 18.72
C PRO A 236 -7.22 -0.40 19.42
N LYS A 237 -7.23 0.00 20.70
CA LYS A 237 -8.44 0.31 21.48
C LYS A 237 -9.03 1.68 21.16
N ASN A 238 -8.31 2.55 20.44
CA ASN A 238 -8.79 3.87 20.06
C ASN A 238 -9.85 3.79 18.95
N LYS A 239 -11.12 3.83 19.36
CA LYS A 239 -12.27 3.80 18.44
C LYS A 239 -12.37 5.00 17.49
N LYS A 240 -11.63 6.10 17.75
CA LYS A 240 -11.57 7.24 16.82
C LYS A 240 -10.78 6.88 15.55
N PHE A 241 -9.89 5.90 15.62
CA PHE A 241 -9.21 5.33 14.46
C PHE A 241 -10.16 4.36 13.74
N ASN A 242 -11.20 4.92 13.13
CA ASN A 242 -12.38 4.22 12.62
C ASN A 242 -12.24 3.73 11.16
N SER A 243 -11.03 3.35 10.74
CA SER A 243 -10.84 2.72 9.43
C SER A 243 -11.59 1.39 9.38
N VAL A 244 -12.13 1.04 8.21
CA VAL A 244 -12.75 -0.25 7.97
C VAL A 244 -11.82 -1.08 7.10
N VAL A 245 -11.55 -2.30 7.54
CA VAL A 245 -10.80 -3.31 6.79
C VAL A 245 -11.66 -4.56 6.79
N GLN A 246 -12.13 -4.97 5.61
CA GLN A 246 -12.92 -6.19 5.45
C GLN A 246 -12.22 -7.08 4.44
N LYS A 247 -11.81 -8.28 4.88
CA LYS A 247 -11.14 -9.24 4.00
C LYS A 247 -12.06 -9.66 2.87
N ILE A 248 -11.50 -9.72 1.66
CA ILE A 248 -12.17 -10.26 0.47
C ILE A 248 -11.19 -11.17 -0.28
N ASN A 249 -11.72 -12.17 -0.98
CA ASN A 249 -10.93 -13.07 -1.80
C ASN A 249 -11.26 -12.83 -3.27
N LEU A 250 -10.23 -12.82 -4.11
CA LEU A 250 -10.44 -12.92 -5.56
C LEU A 250 -11.16 -14.24 -5.87
N PRO A 251 -12.11 -14.25 -6.82
CA PRO A 251 -12.76 -15.49 -7.24
C PRO A 251 -11.73 -16.54 -7.69
N PRO A 252 -11.88 -17.83 -7.31
CA PRO A 252 -10.94 -18.88 -7.71
C PRO A 252 -10.77 -18.97 -9.23
N GLY A 253 -9.54 -19.22 -9.70
CA GLY A 253 -9.26 -19.28 -11.15
C GLY A 253 -9.18 -17.91 -11.85
N THR A 254 -9.28 -16.80 -11.12
CA THR A 254 -8.99 -15.45 -11.65
C THR A 254 -7.55 -15.03 -11.37
N MET A 255 -7.01 -14.13 -12.20
CA MET A 255 -5.66 -13.60 -12.07
C MET A 255 -5.66 -12.09 -12.38
N LEU A 256 -5.03 -11.30 -11.52
CA LEU A 256 -4.73 -9.90 -11.80
C LEU A 256 -3.40 -9.80 -12.55
N ARG A 257 -3.39 -9.07 -13.66
CA ARG A 257 -2.18 -8.73 -14.41
C ARG A 257 -1.96 -7.22 -14.38
N LEU A 258 -0.76 -6.81 -14.01
CA LEU A 258 -0.36 -5.41 -13.96
C LEU A 258 0.60 -5.14 -15.11
N ALA A 259 0.37 -4.05 -15.84
CA ALA A 259 1.21 -3.62 -16.95
C ALA A 259 1.82 -2.27 -16.60
N ASP A 260 3.15 -2.24 -16.45
CA ASP A 260 3.91 -1.00 -16.34
C ASP A 260 4.01 -0.36 -17.74
N ILE A 261 3.55 0.88 -17.85
CA ILE A 261 3.50 1.64 -19.12
C ILE A 261 4.56 2.74 -19.20
N GLN A 262 5.52 2.82 -18.26
CA GLN A 262 6.62 3.80 -18.24
C GLN A 262 6.18 5.27 -18.40
N ALA A 263 4.91 5.57 -18.11
CA ALA A 263 4.34 6.90 -18.16
C ALA A 263 3.87 7.26 -16.74
N GLY A 264 4.77 7.88 -15.97
CA GLY A 264 4.38 8.47 -14.70
C GLY A 264 3.41 9.64 -14.94
N SER A 265 2.30 9.67 -14.22
CA SER A 265 1.43 10.85 -14.17
C SER A 265 1.84 11.73 -12.97
N ASN A 266 1.67 13.05 -13.09
CA ASN A 266 1.83 13.95 -11.96
C ASN A 266 0.58 13.84 -11.05
N THR A 267 0.51 12.75 -10.28
CA THR A 267 -0.63 12.36 -9.44
C THR A 267 -1.12 13.48 -8.50
N PRO A 268 -0.23 14.27 -7.84
CA PRO A 268 -0.68 15.37 -6.98
C PRO A 268 -1.53 16.41 -7.70
N SER A 269 -1.13 16.83 -8.91
CA SER A 269 -1.88 17.82 -9.70
C SER A 269 -3.27 17.33 -10.10
N MET A 270 -3.37 16.05 -10.48
CA MET A 270 -4.62 15.40 -10.87
C MET A 270 -5.60 15.36 -9.70
N VAL A 271 -5.14 14.89 -8.53
CA VAL A 271 -5.98 14.81 -7.32
C VAL A 271 -6.48 16.20 -6.90
N SER A 272 -5.62 17.22 -6.92
CA SER A 272 -6.03 18.58 -6.57
C SER A 272 -7.12 19.13 -7.49
N LYS A 273 -7.07 18.83 -8.79
CA LYS A 273 -8.13 19.22 -9.75
C LYS A 273 -9.44 18.49 -9.50
N VAL A 274 -9.39 17.19 -9.24
CA VAL A 274 -10.59 16.39 -8.90
C VAL A 274 -11.24 16.93 -7.63
N LEU A 275 -10.45 17.18 -6.57
CA LEU A 275 -10.96 17.72 -5.30
C LEU A 275 -11.52 19.13 -5.44
N LYS A 276 -10.86 19.99 -6.23
CA LYS A 276 -11.38 21.32 -6.54
C LYS A 276 -12.71 21.23 -7.27
N TRP A 277 -12.80 20.42 -8.33
CA TRP A 277 -14.04 20.22 -9.07
C TRP A 277 -15.16 19.71 -8.17
N ARG A 278 -14.86 18.73 -7.29
CA ARG A 278 -15.82 18.19 -6.32
C ARG A 278 -16.37 19.26 -5.37
N LYS A 279 -15.52 20.19 -4.92
CA LYS A 279 -15.94 21.32 -4.09
C LYS A 279 -16.77 22.34 -4.87
N ASP A 280 -16.40 22.61 -6.11
CA ASP A 280 -17.07 23.61 -6.94
C ASP A 280 -18.44 23.12 -7.47
N HIS A 281 -18.64 21.80 -7.57
CA HIS A 281 -19.85 21.16 -8.14
C HIS A 281 -20.44 20.10 -7.20
N GLU A 282 -20.59 20.41 -5.91
CA GLU A 282 -20.88 19.43 -4.84
C GLU A 282 -22.00 18.43 -5.16
N LYS A 283 -23.15 18.92 -5.65
CA LYS A 283 -24.32 18.06 -5.92
C LYS A 283 -24.05 17.06 -7.05
N GLU A 284 -23.50 17.53 -8.17
CA GLU A 284 -23.19 16.68 -9.32
C GLU A 284 -22.05 15.72 -9.00
N ALA A 285 -21.01 16.21 -8.32
CA ALA A 285 -19.90 15.40 -7.89
C ALA A 285 -20.34 14.31 -6.93
N GLN A 286 -21.24 14.61 -5.98
CA GLN A 286 -21.76 13.61 -5.04
C GLN A 286 -22.59 12.54 -5.73
N GLN A 287 -23.41 12.91 -6.72
CA GLN A 287 -24.16 11.93 -7.52
C GLN A 287 -23.22 10.98 -8.26
N LEU A 288 -22.21 11.53 -8.96
CA LEU A 288 -21.22 10.73 -9.68
C LEU A 288 -20.41 9.82 -8.73
N TRP A 289 -20.01 10.36 -7.56
CA TRP A 289 -19.28 9.60 -6.54
C TRP A 289 -20.10 8.43 -5.98
N ASN A 290 -21.38 8.67 -5.70
CA ASN A 290 -22.29 7.62 -5.23
C ASN A 290 -22.46 6.53 -6.28
N SER A 291 -22.62 6.89 -7.55
CA SER A 291 -22.71 5.89 -8.63
C SER A 291 -21.43 5.07 -8.75
N ILE A 292 -20.25 5.70 -8.64
CA ILE A 292 -18.97 4.97 -8.64
C ILE A 292 -18.89 4.00 -7.45
N ASP A 293 -19.28 4.45 -6.25
CA ASP A 293 -19.31 3.61 -5.06
C ASP A 293 -20.27 2.42 -5.22
N GLU A 294 -21.50 2.66 -5.71
CA GLU A 294 -22.50 1.61 -5.99
C GLU A 294 -21.93 0.52 -6.92
N TYR A 295 -21.27 0.90 -8.02
CA TYR A 295 -20.66 -0.10 -8.90
C TYR A 295 -19.44 -0.79 -8.27
N ASN A 296 -18.64 -0.10 -7.45
CA ASN A 296 -17.55 -0.74 -6.70
C ASN A 296 -18.09 -1.76 -5.69
N GLN A 297 -19.19 -1.47 -5.00
CA GLN A 297 -19.87 -2.45 -4.14
C GLN A 297 -20.44 -3.62 -4.95
N SER A 298 -20.96 -3.36 -6.14
CA SER A 298 -21.42 -4.43 -7.03
C SER A 298 -20.30 -5.39 -7.45
N VAL A 299 -19.06 -4.90 -7.64
CA VAL A 299 -17.89 -5.79 -7.87
C VAL A 299 -17.68 -6.71 -6.67
N VAL A 300 -17.73 -6.16 -5.45
CA VAL A 300 -17.59 -6.92 -4.20
C VAL A 300 -18.66 -8.00 -4.08
N GLU A 301 -19.92 -7.66 -4.33
CA GLU A 301 -21.05 -8.60 -4.31
C GLU A 301 -20.84 -9.74 -5.31
N VAL A 302 -20.46 -9.42 -6.55
CA VAL A 302 -20.22 -10.42 -7.60
C VAL A 302 -19.04 -11.31 -7.24
N TRP A 303 -17.99 -10.78 -6.63
CA TRP A 303 -16.89 -11.61 -6.13
C TRP A 303 -17.34 -12.57 -5.03
N HIS A 304 -18.18 -12.11 -4.09
CA HIS A 304 -18.76 -12.98 -3.07
C HIS A 304 -19.63 -14.09 -3.69
N GLU A 305 -20.44 -13.74 -4.69
CA GLU A 305 -21.26 -14.69 -5.44
C GLU A 305 -20.41 -15.75 -6.16
N LEU A 306 -19.36 -15.34 -6.89
CA LEU A 306 -18.47 -16.28 -7.58
C LEU A 306 -17.73 -17.22 -6.62
N ASN A 307 -17.27 -16.69 -5.48
CA ASN A 307 -16.67 -17.52 -4.43
C ASN A 307 -17.68 -18.54 -3.88
N LYS A 308 -18.94 -18.12 -3.66
CA LYS A 308 -20.02 -19.01 -3.21
C LYS A 308 -20.32 -20.09 -4.22
N LEU A 309 -20.44 -19.75 -5.51
CA LEU A 309 -20.69 -20.67 -6.61
C LEU A 309 -19.59 -21.75 -6.69
N CYS A 310 -18.31 -21.35 -6.59
CA CYS A 310 -17.20 -22.31 -6.56
C CYS A 310 -17.27 -23.28 -5.36
N LEU A 311 -17.80 -22.86 -4.21
CA LEU A 311 -17.98 -23.73 -3.05
C LEU A 311 -19.19 -24.67 -3.21
N GLN A 312 -20.22 -24.26 -3.94
CA GLN A 312 -21.43 -25.04 -4.16
C GLN A 312 -21.20 -26.18 -5.15
N ASP A 313 -20.56 -25.90 -6.28
CA ASP A 313 -20.19 -26.90 -7.28
C ASP A 313 -18.91 -26.45 -8.00
N ARG A 314 -17.81 -27.12 -7.69
CA ARG A 314 -16.51 -26.82 -8.29
C ARG A 314 -16.48 -27.15 -9.77
N ASP A 315 -17.07 -28.26 -10.19
CA ASP A 315 -16.96 -28.72 -11.56
C ASP A 315 -17.78 -27.83 -12.50
N GLY A 316 -19.01 -27.49 -12.11
CA GLY A 316 -19.83 -26.50 -12.81
C GLY A 316 -19.16 -25.13 -12.90
N TYR A 317 -18.58 -24.65 -11.79
CA TYR A 317 -17.85 -23.38 -11.75
C TYR A 317 -16.65 -23.37 -12.71
N TYR A 318 -15.76 -24.37 -12.65
CA TYR A 318 -14.58 -24.42 -13.52
C TYR A 318 -14.92 -24.73 -14.98
N SER A 319 -16.02 -25.45 -15.24
CA SER A 319 -16.55 -25.62 -16.59
C SER A 319 -16.97 -24.27 -17.20
N ALA A 320 -17.68 -23.43 -16.43
CA ALA A 320 -18.01 -22.07 -16.83
C ALA A 320 -16.76 -21.23 -17.10
N LEU A 321 -15.77 -21.24 -16.19
CA LEU A 321 -14.51 -20.53 -16.40
C LEU A 321 -13.81 -20.97 -17.70
N SER A 322 -13.79 -22.28 -17.96
CA SER A 322 -13.17 -22.84 -19.16
C SER A 322 -13.87 -22.33 -20.43
N LYS A 323 -15.20 -22.34 -20.48
CA LYS A 323 -15.99 -21.81 -21.60
C LYS A 323 -15.76 -20.31 -21.79
N CYS A 324 -15.83 -19.53 -20.70
CA CYS A 324 -15.60 -18.09 -20.73
C CYS A 324 -14.17 -17.72 -21.15
N SER A 325 -13.17 -18.53 -20.78
CA SER A 325 -11.75 -18.25 -21.13
C SER A 325 -11.46 -18.27 -22.63
N LEU A 326 -12.33 -18.90 -23.43
CA LEU A 326 -12.18 -19.02 -24.89
C LEU A 326 -12.83 -17.86 -25.66
N LEU A 327 -13.60 -17.00 -24.99
CA LEU A 327 -14.40 -15.95 -25.61
C LEU A 327 -14.12 -14.59 -24.97
N ALA A 328 -14.29 -13.52 -25.74
CA ALA A 328 -14.32 -12.16 -25.20
C ALA A 328 -15.54 -11.99 -24.27
N ALA A 329 -15.40 -11.20 -23.21
CA ALA A 329 -16.44 -11.12 -22.16
C ALA A 329 -17.82 -10.63 -22.67
N ARG A 330 -17.84 -9.76 -23.68
CA ARG A 330 -19.09 -9.31 -24.35
C ARG A 330 -19.92 -10.45 -24.97
N CYS A 331 -19.29 -11.60 -25.22
CA CYS A 331 -19.89 -12.75 -25.87
C CYS A 331 -20.45 -13.77 -24.88
N TRP A 332 -20.07 -13.73 -23.59
CA TRP A 332 -20.42 -14.79 -22.63
C TRP A 332 -21.93 -15.02 -22.50
N ASN A 333 -22.70 -13.98 -22.21
CA ASN A 333 -24.14 -14.10 -22.05
C ASN A 333 -24.86 -14.46 -23.35
N LYS A 334 -24.34 -14.01 -24.50
CA LYS A 334 -24.98 -14.27 -25.79
C LYS A 334 -24.69 -15.68 -26.29
N ASP A 335 -23.43 -16.09 -26.26
CA ASP A 335 -22.97 -17.27 -26.98
C ASP A 335 -22.94 -18.52 -26.09
N ILE A 336 -22.88 -18.35 -24.76
CA ILE A 336 -22.94 -19.46 -23.79
C ILE A 336 -24.37 -19.68 -23.32
N CYS A 337 -25.10 -18.61 -22.91
CA CYS A 337 -26.47 -18.75 -22.42
C CYS A 337 -27.49 -19.09 -23.53
N ALA A 338 -27.22 -18.76 -24.80
CA ALA A 338 -28.14 -19.11 -25.90
C ALA A 338 -28.24 -20.62 -26.16
N ASN A 339 -27.27 -21.41 -25.70
CA ASN A 339 -27.29 -22.88 -25.80
C ASN A 339 -27.91 -23.55 -24.56
N GLY A 340 -28.24 -22.78 -23.51
CA GLY A 340 -28.94 -23.26 -22.31
C GLY A 340 -30.44 -23.01 -22.38
N SER A 341 -31.22 -23.69 -21.52
CA SER A 341 -32.63 -23.31 -21.33
C SER A 341 -32.70 -22.02 -20.52
N ALA A 342 -33.71 -21.18 -20.80
CA ALA A 342 -33.93 -19.94 -20.03
C ALA A 342 -34.25 -20.18 -18.53
N THR A 343 -34.31 -21.43 -18.09
CA THR A 343 -34.60 -21.89 -16.73
C THR A 343 -33.44 -22.69 -16.12
N ASP A 344 -32.25 -22.68 -16.73
CA ASP A 344 -31.08 -23.40 -16.24
C ASP A 344 -30.46 -22.66 -15.03
N ASP A 345 -30.74 -23.18 -13.83
CA ASP A 345 -30.21 -22.69 -12.55
C ASP A 345 -28.93 -23.45 -12.12
N SER A 346 -28.20 -24.04 -13.07
CA SER A 346 -26.93 -24.69 -12.77
C SER A 346 -25.88 -23.69 -12.30
N VAL A 347 -24.94 -24.16 -11.46
CA VAL A 347 -23.78 -23.37 -11.04
C VAL A 347 -22.94 -22.91 -12.22
N GLU A 348 -22.87 -23.71 -13.29
CA GLU A 348 -22.20 -23.32 -14.53
C GLU A 348 -22.85 -22.05 -15.13
N MET A 349 -24.17 -22.08 -15.38
CA MET A 349 -24.87 -20.94 -15.97
C MET A 349 -24.85 -19.71 -15.07
N ASN A 350 -25.07 -19.89 -13.77
CA ASN A 350 -25.00 -18.81 -12.78
C ASN A 350 -23.60 -18.18 -12.72
N THR A 351 -22.54 -18.98 -12.89
CA THR A 351 -21.16 -18.47 -12.95
C THR A 351 -20.94 -17.62 -14.21
N VAL A 352 -21.44 -18.05 -15.37
CA VAL A 352 -21.36 -17.27 -16.62
C VAL A 352 -22.08 -15.93 -16.46
N VAL A 353 -23.29 -15.93 -15.90
CA VAL A 353 -24.08 -14.72 -15.66
C VAL A 353 -23.35 -13.77 -14.69
N ALA A 354 -22.81 -14.28 -13.58
CA ALA A 354 -22.06 -13.48 -12.62
C ALA A 354 -20.79 -12.87 -13.25
N LEU A 355 -20.05 -13.62 -14.08
CA LEU A 355 -18.91 -13.09 -14.84
C LEU A 355 -19.34 -12.01 -15.85
N GLY A 356 -20.47 -12.19 -16.53
CA GLY A 356 -21.04 -11.19 -17.42
C GLY A 356 -21.44 -9.91 -16.68
N LYS A 357 -22.01 -10.04 -15.47
CA LYS A 357 -22.30 -8.91 -14.58
C LYS A 357 -21.02 -8.20 -14.15
N LEU A 358 -19.96 -8.94 -13.79
CA LEU A 358 -18.66 -8.37 -13.44
C LEU A 358 -18.09 -7.50 -14.56
N TYR A 359 -18.17 -8.01 -15.80
CA TYR A 359 -17.75 -7.28 -17.00
C TYR A 359 -18.56 -5.99 -17.22
N ALA A 360 -19.89 -6.08 -17.16
CA ALA A 360 -20.75 -4.91 -17.32
C ALA A 360 -20.49 -3.85 -16.24
N THR A 361 -20.31 -4.27 -14.98
CA THR A 361 -19.95 -3.39 -13.86
C THR A 361 -18.59 -2.73 -14.08
N SER A 362 -17.58 -3.47 -14.56
CA SER A 362 -16.26 -2.90 -14.88
C SER A 362 -16.34 -1.82 -15.97
N LEU A 363 -17.14 -2.03 -17.02
CA LEU A 363 -17.38 -1.02 -18.06
C LEU A 363 -18.06 0.23 -17.50
N ALA A 364 -19.03 0.06 -16.61
CA ALA A 364 -19.73 1.17 -15.96
C ALA A 364 -18.77 2.02 -15.12
N ILE A 365 -17.91 1.38 -14.30
CA ILE A 365 -16.88 2.08 -13.52
C ILE A 365 -15.97 2.89 -14.43
N ARG A 366 -15.42 2.27 -15.49
CA ARG A 366 -14.54 2.96 -16.45
C ARG A 366 -15.23 4.16 -17.10
N ARG A 367 -16.51 4.03 -17.49
CA ARG A 367 -17.30 5.13 -18.05
C ARG A 367 -17.42 6.29 -17.06
N LEU A 368 -17.79 6.01 -15.81
CA LEU A 368 -17.95 7.05 -14.77
C LEU A 368 -16.61 7.71 -14.41
N MET A 369 -15.51 6.95 -14.40
CA MET A 369 -14.17 7.49 -14.18
C MET A 369 -13.72 8.41 -15.32
N ARG A 370 -14.02 8.07 -16.58
CA ARG A 370 -13.80 8.96 -17.74
C ARG A 370 -14.64 10.22 -17.65
N GLU A 371 -15.93 10.08 -17.35
CA GLU A 371 -16.84 11.20 -17.16
C GLU A 371 -16.34 12.15 -16.06
N MET A 372 -15.88 11.62 -14.92
CA MET A 372 -15.24 12.43 -13.88
C MET A 372 -14.02 13.16 -14.41
N GLY A 373 -13.17 12.48 -15.19
CA GLY A 373 -11.99 13.07 -15.81
C GLY A 373 -12.31 14.23 -16.75
N GLU A 374 -13.32 14.06 -17.61
CA GLU A 374 -13.83 15.12 -18.50
C GLU A 374 -14.33 16.32 -17.69
N ARG A 375 -15.17 16.09 -16.68
CA ARG A 375 -15.75 17.15 -15.84
C ARG A 375 -14.71 17.94 -15.05
N CYS A 376 -13.63 17.30 -14.59
CA CYS A 376 -12.58 17.97 -13.82
C CYS A 376 -11.35 18.39 -14.64
N GLY A 377 -11.33 18.16 -15.96
CA GLY A 377 -10.21 18.50 -16.82
C GLY A 377 -8.92 17.72 -16.48
N VAL A 378 -9.09 16.45 -16.12
CA VAL A 378 -8.01 15.52 -15.75
C VAL A 378 -8.12 14.27 -16.61
N PRO A 379 -7.04 13.85 -17.30
CA PRO A 379 -7.05 12.60 -18.05
C PRO A 379 -6.93 11.40 -17.11
N ILE A 380 -8.03 11.04 -16.44
CA ILE A 380 -8.08 9.89 -15.51
C ILE A 380 -7.89 8.58 -16.28
N GLU A 381 -8.59 8.44 -17.41
CA GLU A 381 -8.36 7.40 -18.42
C GLU A 381 -8.23 8.10 -19.79
N PRO A 382 -7.02 8.54 -20.19
CA PRO A 382 -6.79 9.16 -21.50
C PRO A 382 -7.09 8.20 -22.65
N GLN A 383 -7.32 8.75 -23.85
CA GLN A 383 -7.69 7.98 -25.04
C GLN A 383 -6.74 6.81 -25.35
N SER A 384 -5.43 6.99 -25.16
CA SER A 384 -4.44 5.92 -25.36
C SER A 384 -4.64 4.75 -24.39
N GLN A 385 -4.96 5.04 -23.12
CA GLN A 385 -5.29 4.02 -22.13
C GLN A 385 -6.67 3.42 -22.38
N THR A 386 -7.67 4.19 -22.80
CA THR A 386 -8.96 3.65 -23.24
C THR A 386 -8.79 2.62 -24.35
N GLN A 387 -8.05 2.95 -25.41
CA GLN A 387 -7.77 2.03 -26.53
C GLN A 387 -7.05 0.76 -26.07
N LEU A 388 -6.07 0.89 -25.16
CA LEU A 388 -5.36 -0.26 -24.61
C LEU A 388 -6.31 -1.18 -23.81
N LEU A 389 -7.08 -0.60 -22.89
CA LEU A 389 -8.00 -1.34 -22.02
C LEU A 389 -9.13 -2.00 -22.81
N ASP A 390 -9.61 -1.37 -23.88
CA ASP A 390 -10.62 -1.95 -24.77
C ASP A 390 -10.06 -3.17 -25.49
N ARG A 391 -8.83 -3.11 -26.01
CA ARG A 391 -8.14 -4.29 -26.59
C ARG A 391 -7.91 -5.38 -25.55
N CYS A 392 -7.61 -5.02 -24.30
CA CYS A 392 -7.51 -6.00 -23.22
C CYS A 392 -8.85 -6.70 -22.97
N LEU A 393 -9.96 -5.96 -22.89
CA LEU A 393 -11.31 -6.52 -22.70
C LEU A 393 -11.79 -7.36 -23.91
N ASP A 394 -11.27 -7.08 -25.10
CA ASP A 394 -11.52 -7.88 -26.29
C ASP A 394 -10.77 -9.21 -26.29
N SER A 395 -9.77 -9.37 -25.42
CA SER A 395 -9.01 -10.61 -25.32
C SER A 395 -9.83 -11.70 -24.59
N PRO A 396 -9.76 -12.96 -25.03
CA PRO A 396 -10.48 -14.06 -24.38
C PRO A 396 -10.19 -14.16 -22.88
N GLY A 397 -11.25 -14.39 -22.08
CA GLY A 397 -11.13 -14.58 -20.64
C GLY A 397 -10.94 -13.32 -19.79
N VAL A 398 -10.85 -12.12 -20.37
CA VAL A 398 -10.68 -10.89 -19.60
C VAL A 398 -12.04 -10.33 -19.16
N CYS A 399 -12.33 -10.43 -17.86
CA CYS A 399 -13.57 -9.92 -17.27
C CYS A 399 -13.51 -8.44 -16.85
N MET A 400 -12.31 -7.91 -16.56
CA MET A 400 -12.14 -6.55 -16.06
C MET A 400 -10.83 -5.96 -16.58
N ALA A 401 -10.83 -4.65 -16.78
CA ALA A 401 -9.63 -3.87 -17.07
C ALA A 401 -9.82 -2.47 -16.48
N GLY A 402 -8.74 -1.80 -16.11
CA GLY A 402 -8.81 -0.43 -15.60
C GLY A 402 -7.44 0.21 -15.49
N VAL A 403 -7.42 1.53 -15.41
CA VAL A 403 -6.22 2.29 -15.04
C VAL A 403 -6.10 2.24 -13.51
N PRO A 404 -4.99 1.73 -12.95
CA PRO A 404 -4.78 1.83 -11.52
C PRO A 404 -4.67 3.32 -11.14
N GLY A 405 -5.61 3.80 -10.32
CA GLY A 405 -5.60 5.13 -9.73
C GLY A 405 -5.28 5.04 -8.24
N GLY A 406 -4.49 5.99 -7.73
CA GLY A 406 -4.21 6.16 -6.29
C GLY A 406 -5.27 6.96 -5.54
#